data_AF-A0A957GG62-F1
#
_entry.id   AF-A0A957GG62-F1
#
_cell.length_a   1.000
_cell.length_b   1.000
_cell.length_c   1.000
_cell.angle_alpha   90.00
_cell.angle_beta   90.00
_cell.angle_gamma   90.00
#
_symmetry.space_group_name_H-M   'P 1'
#
loop_
_entity.id
_entity.type
_entity.pdbx_description
1 polymer ?
#
loop_
_entity_poly.entity_id
_entity_poly.type
_entity_poly.pdbx_seq_one_letter_code
_entity_poly.pdbx_strand_id
1 'polypeptide(L)'
;QTDCQSCHARPGGHFQGQCSNCHNTSNWGDANFDHSGQTDCQSCHTPPGGHFQGQCSNCHDTNNWDADFNHDGQTDCQSCHARPGGHFQGQCSNCHNTNNWDADFNHDGQTDCRSCHTPPNDGHHQPPVPQCSQCHNTHDWDD
;
A
#
# COMPACT_ATOMS: atom_id res chain seq x y z
N GLN A 1 -32.86 23.40 8.75
CA GLN A 1 -32.35 23.12 10.11
C GLN A 1 -31.24 22.11 9.97
N THR A 2 -30.04 22.39 10.49
CA THR A 2 -28.84 21.55 10.26
C THR A 2 -28.41 20.76 11.50
N ASP A 3 -28.76 21.22 12.71
CA ASP A 3 -28.45 20.54 13.97
C ASP A 3 -29.57 19.57 14.37
N CYS A 4 -29.66 18.44 13.67
CA CYS A 4 -30.61 17.37 13.98
C CYS A 4 -30.20 16.59 15.24
N GLN A 5 -28.91 16.55 15.54
CA GLN A 5 -28.32 15.71 16.59
C GLN A 5 -28.61 16.24 18.00
N SER A 6 -28.93 17.53 18.14
CA SER A 6 -29.38 18.12 19.41
C SER A 6 -30.65 17.48 19.99
N CYS A 7 -31.53 16.94 19.15
CA CYS A 7 -32.80 16.33 19.55
C CYS A 7 -32.94 14.86 19.14
N HIS A 8 -32.31 14.44 18.04
CA HIS A 8 -32.44 13.08 17.49
C HIS A 8 -31.14 12.29 17.65
N ALA A 9 -31.26 11.07 18.17
CA ALA A 9 -30.14 10.14 18.23
C ALA A 9 -29.85 9.55 16.84
N ARG A 10 -28.56 9.49 16.48
CA ARG A 10 -28.10 8.83 15.27
C ARG A 10 -28.33 7.31 15.38
N PRO A 11 -28.94 6.66 14.38
CA PRO A 11 -29.07 5.21 14.38
C PRO A 11 -27.71 4.50 14.31
N GLY A 12 -27.64 3.26 14.78
CA GLY A 12 -26.44 2.43 14.67
C GLY A 12 -26.02 2.22 13.21
N GLY A 13 -24.72 2.25 12.93
CA GLY A 13 -24.17 2.06 11.59
C GLY A 13 -24.35 3.24 10.63
N HIS A 14 -24.97 4.35 11.05
CA HIS A 14 -25.06 5.55 10.22
C HIS A 14 -23.77 6.38 10.22
N PHE A 15 -23.56 7.10 9.10
CA PHE A 15 -22.49 8.07 8.93
C PHE A 15 -22.47 9.11 10.07
N GLN A 16 -21.27 9.45 10.56
CA GLN A 16 -21.14 10.28 11.76
C GLN A 16 -21.35 11.79 11.53
N GLY A 17 -21.43 12.24 10.27
CA GLY A 17 -21.58 13.66 9.94
C GLY A 17 -23.00 14.21 10.03
N GLN A 18 -23.20 15.34 9.35
CA GLN A 18 -24.44 16.10 9.39
C GLN A 18 -25.56 15.39 8.61
N CYS A 19 -26.74 15.29 9.21
CA CYS A 19 -27.89 14.62 8.59
C CYS A 19 -28.32 15.30 7.29
N SER A 20 -28.16 16.63 7.21
CA SER A 20 -28.48 17.43 6.02
C SER A 20 -27.59 17.14 4.82
N ASN A 21 -26.51 16.36 4.98
CA ASN A 21 -25.69 15.92 3.84
C ASN A 21 -26.44 14.93 2.94
N CYS A 22 -27.40 14.18 3.50
CA CYS A 22 -28.15 13.17 2.75
C CYS A 22 -29.68 13.36 2.86
N HIS A 23 -30.17 13.89 3.98
CA HIS A 23 -31.60 14.01 4.24
C HIS A 23 -32.13 15.41 3.98
N ASN A 24 -33.31 15.48 3.34
CA ASN A 24 -34.10 16.70 3.22
C ASN A 24 -35.26 16.69 4.23
N THR A 25 -35.54 17.81 4.89
CA THR A 25 -36.61 17.89 5.90
C THR A 25 -38.03 17.74 5.33
N SER A 26 -38.22 18.00 4.03
CA SER A 26 -39.51 17.84 3.33
C SER A 26 -39.76 16.41 2.87
N ASN A 27 -38.72 15.57 2.72
CA ASN A 27 -38.84 14.16 2.37
C ASN A 27 -37.74 13.34 3.08
N TRP A 28 -37.85 13.20 4.40
CA TRP A 28 -36.77 12.66 5.23
C TRP A 28 -36.38 11.21 4.89
N GLY A 29 -37.33 10.40 4.44
CA GLY A 29 -37.09 9.00 4.10
C GLY A 29 -36.29 8.79 2.82
N ASP A 30 -36.19 9.82 1.98
CA ASP A 30 -35.48 9.80 0.70
C ASP A 30 -34.10 10.42 0.86
N ALA A 31 -33.17 9.63 1.41
CA ALA A 31 -31.79 10.05 1.59
C ALA A 31 -31.05 9.96 0.25
N ASN A 32 -30.46 11.06 -0.19
CA ASN A 32 -29.68 11.12 -1.42
C ASN A 32 -28.35 11.85 -1.19
N PHE A 33 -27.26 11.28 -1.68
CA PHE A 33 -25.94 11.90 -1.65
C PHE A 33 -25.29 11.76 -3.04
N ASP A 34 -24.87 12.89 -3.59
CA ASP A 34 -24.18 12.92 -4.88
C ASP A 34 -22.70 12.57 -4.69
N HIS A 35 -22.30 11.42 -5.23
CA HIS A 35 -20.93 10.93 -5.17
C HIS A 35 -20.03 11.57 -6.23
N SER A 36 -20.57 12.35 -7.18
CA SER A 36 -19.80 12.93 -8.28
C SER A 36 -18.63 13.77 -7.78
N GLY A 37 -17.41 13.39 -8.19
CA GLY A 37 -16.18 14.11 -7.86
C GLY A 37 -15.71 13.96 -6.41
N GLN A 38 -16.30 13.05 -5.63
CA GLN A 38 -15.85 12.76 -4.27
C GLN A 38 -14.60 11.89 -4.31
N THR A 39 -13.60 12.26 -3.51
CA THR A 39 -12.33 11.52 -3.42
C THR A 39 -12.00 11.04 -2.01
N ASP A 40 -12.56 11.66 -0.98
CA ASP A 40 -12.39 11.22 0.41
C ASP A 40 -13.47 10.21 0.79
N CYS A 41 -13.24 8.95 0.40
CA CYS A 41 -14.20 7.88 0.68
C CYS A 41 -14.10 7.41 2.12
N GLN A 42 -12.89 7.45 2.72
CA GLN A 42 -12.65 6.95 4.08
C GLN A 42 -13.28 7.81 5.17
N SER A 43 -13.69 9.05 4.87
CA SER A 43 -14.48 9.84 5.81
C SER A 43 -15.85 9.22 6.10
N CYS A 44 -16.39 8.45 5.15
CA CYS A 44 -17.76 7.91 5.20
C CYS A 44 -17.81 6.38 5.21
N HIS A 45 -16.87 5.73 4.51
CA HIS A 45 -16.88 4.31 4.24
C HIS A 45 -15.72 3.59 4.90
N THR A 46 -15.97 2.35 5.31
CA THR A 46 -14.94 1.43 5.76
C THR A 46 -14.70 0.41 4.65
N PRO A 47 -13.44 0.15 4.25
CA PRO A 47 -13.14 -0.88 3.26
C PRO A 47 -13.57 -2.27 3.77
N PRO A 48 -14.04 -3.17 2.88
CA PRO A 48 -14.26 -4.57 3.23
C PRO A 48 -12.99 -5.26 3.75
N GLY A 49 -13.18 -6.35 4.49
CA GLY A 49 -12.06 -7.17 4.96
C GLY A 49 -11.21 -7.69 3.80
N GLY A 50 -9.88 -7.58 3.92
CA GLY A 50 -8.94 -7.98 2.88
C GLY A 50 -8.72 -6.95 1.77
N HIS A 51 -9.45 -5.82 1.78
CA HIS A 51 -9.23 -4.73 0.84
C HIS A 51 -8.11 -3.78 1.31
N PHE A 52 -7.54 -3.02 0.37
CA PHE A 52 -6.55 -1.99 0.65
C PHE A 52 -7.12 -0.94 1.61
N GLN A 53 -6.34 -0.55 2.61
CA GLN A 53 -6.78 0.32 3.70
C GLN A 53 -6.58 1.81 3.40
N GLY A 54 -6.39 2.20 2.14
CA GLY A 54 -6.31 3.59 1.71
C GLY A 54 -7.60 4.12 1.09
N GLN A 55 -7.50 5.26 0.42
CA GLN A 55 -8.63 5.91 -0.22
C GLN A 55 -9.15 5.07 -1.39
N CYS A 56 -10.47 4.88 -1.46
CA CYS A 56 -11.10 4.14 -2.56
C CYS A 56 -10.86 4.84 -3.90
N SER A 57 -10.80 6.17 -3.89
CA SER A 57 -10.52 7.02 -5.06
C SER A 57 -9.14 6.82 -5.70
N ASN A 58 -8.24 6.09 -5.03
CA ASN A 58 -6.97 5.69 -5.64
C ASN A 58 -7.17 4.64 -6.76
N CYS A 59 -8.29 3.91 -6.74
CA CYS A 59 -8.59 2.87 -7.73
C CYS A 59 -9.99 3.03 -8.35
N HIS A 60 -10.96 3.54 -7.60
CA HIS A 60 -12.36 3.62 -8.02
C HIS A 60 -12.72 5.05 -8.43
N ASP A 61 -13.37 5.20 -9.58
CA ASP A 61 -14.12 6.42 -9.89
C ASP A 61 -15.57 6.35 -9.38
N THR A 62 -16.23 7.49 -9.29
CA THR A 62 -17.59 7.60 -8.77
C THR A 62 -18.68 7.44 -9.84
N ASN A 63 -18.29 7.18 -11.09
CA ASN A 63 -19.23 7.04 -12.22
C ASN A 63 -19.67 5.58 -12.38
N ASN A 64 -18.72 4.64 -12.48
CA ASN A 64 -18.99 3.22 -12.64
C ASN A 64 -18.49 2.36 -11.47
N TRP A 65 -17.63 2.92 -10.62
CA TRP A 65 -16.98 2.23 -9.50
C TRP A 65 -16.11 1.04 -9.92
N ASP A 66 -15.66 0.99 -11.17
CA ASP A 66 -14.67 0.02 -11.61
C ASP A 66 -13.30 0.38 -10.99
N ALA A 67 -12.53 -0.64 -10.63
CA ALA A 67 -11.18 -0.45 -10.11
C ALA A 67 -10.19 -0.37 -11.28
N ASP A 68 -9.48 0.75 -11.40
CA ASP A 68 -8.35 0.93 -12.30
C ASP A 68 -7.18 1.55 -11.54
N PHE A 69 -6.03 0.88 -11.59
CA PHE A 69 -4.79 1.37 -11.00
C PHE A 69 -3.60 0.98 -11.89
N ASN A 70 -2.92 1.99 -12.42
CA ASN A 70 -1.72 1.78 -13.20
C ASN A 70 -0.50 1.59 -12.28
N HIS A 71 0.13 0.41 -12.39
CA HIS A 71 1.35 0.07 -11.65
C HIS A 71 2.64 0.63 -12.28
N ASP A 72 2.57 1.21 -13.48
CA ASP A 72 3.74 1.75 -14.18
C ASP A 72 4.49 2.78 -13.32
N GLY A 73 5.80 2.55 -13.14
CA GLY A 73 6.69 3.48 -12.43
C GLY A 73 6.51 3.47 -10.90
N GLN A 74 5.65 2.61 -10.35
CA GLN A 74 5.49 2.49 -8.90
C GLN A 74 6.68 1.78 -8.27
N THR A 75 7.23 2.36 -7.21
CA THR A 75 8.42 1.81 -6.53
C THR A 75 8.18 1.48 -5.06
N ASP A 76 7.21 2.12 -4.41
CA ASP A 76 6.80 1.81 -3.04
C ASP A 76 5.69 0.76 -3.03
N CYS A 77 6.05 -0.51 -3.28
CA CYS A 77 5.07 -1.58 -3.31
C CYS A 77 4.50 -1.87 -1.92
N GLN A 78 5.29 -1.65 -0.87
CA GLN A 78 4.91 -1.95 0.51
C GLN A 78 3.88 -0.98 1.09
N SER A 79 3.66 0.19 0.48
CA SER A 79 2.56 1.08 0.86
C SER A 79 1.19 0.45 0.62
N CYS A 80 1.09 -0.48 -0.34
CA CYS A 80 -0.17 -1.10 -0.76
C CYS A 80 -0.21 -2.61 -0.53
N HIS A 81 0.91 -3.31 -0.75
CA HIS A 81 0.97 -4.77 -0.72
C HIS A 81 1.70 -5.29 0.51
N ALA A 82 1.12 -6.33 1.11
CA ALA A 82 1.79 -7.08 2.16
C ALA A 82 2.87 -7.99 1.58
N ARG A 83 4.05 -8.01 2.23
CA ARG A 83 5.13 -8.91 1.85
C ARG A 83 4.72 -10.38 2.11
N PRO A 84 4.93 -11.30 1.14
CA PRO A 84 4.72 -12.73 1.35
C PRO A 84 5.62 -13.32 2.44
N GLY A 85 5.14 -14.37 3.11
CA GLY A 85 5.95 -15.11 4.09
C GLY A 85 7.19 -15.74 3.46
N GLY A 86 8.34 -15.65 4.14
CA GLY A 86 9.61 -16.18 3.63
C GLY A 86 10.29 -15.35 2.54
N HIS A 87 9.70 -14.21 2.15
CA HIS A 87 10.27 -13.32 1.15
C HIS A 87 11.28 -12.33 1.75
N PHE A 88 12.20 -11.83 0.92
CA PHE A 88 13.24 -10.88 1.34
C PHE A 88 12.65 -9.57 1.90
N GLN A 89 13.34 -8.97 2.87
CA GLN A 89 12.95 -7.70 3.49
C GLN A 89 13.38 -6.53 2.60
N GLY A 90 12.44 -5.75 2.09
CA GLY A 90 12.75 -4.55 1.31
C GLY A 90 11.65 -4.23 0.31
N GLN A 91 11.82 -3.13 -0.42
CA GLN A 91 10.89 -2.77 -1.48
C GLN A 91 10.97 -3.78 -2.62
N CYS A 92 9.80 -4.21 -3.10
CA CYS A 92 9.73 -5.24 -4.15
C CYS A 92 10.36 -4.73 -5.45
N SER A 93 10.23 -3.43 -5.72
CA SER A 93 10.80 -2.73 -6.89
C SER A 93 12.32 -2.78 -6.98
N ASN A 94 13.01 -3.18 -5.91
CA ASN A 94 14.45 -3.43 -5.95
C ASN A 94 14.79 -4.65 -6.81
N CYS A 95 13.86 -5.60 -6.97
CA CYS A 95 14.08 -6.83 -7.73
C CYS A 95 13.02 -7.02 -8.82
N HIS A 96 11.75 -6.69 -8.55
CA HIS A 96 10.64 -6.91 -9.47
C HIS A 96 10.40 -5.67 -10.32
N ASN A 97 10.24 -5.87 -11.63
CA ASN A 97 9.70 -4.81 -12.48
C ASN A 97 8.17 -4.74 -12.37
N THR A 98 7.61 -3.54 -12.52
CA THR A 98 6.18 -3.27 -12.35
C THR A 98 5.29 -3.83 -13.46
N ASN A 99 5.86 -4.21 -14.60
CA ASN A 99 5.10 -4.49 -15.82
C ASN A 99 4.75 -5.97 -15.94
N ASN A 100 5.73 -6.86 -15.68
CA ASN A 100 5.55 -8.30 -15.79
C ASN A 100 5.91 -9.05 -14.49
N TRP A 101 6.39 -8.35 -13.46
CA TRP A 101 6.79 -8.89 -12.17
C TRP A 101 7.98 -9.87 -12.20
N ASP A 102 8.71 -9.95 -13.30
CA ASP A 102 9.98 -10.67 -13.34
C ASP A 102 10.96 -10.07 -12.34
N ALA A 103 11.65 -10.95 -11.62
CA ALA A 103 12.67 -10.58 -10.66
C ALA A 103 14.05 -10.56 -11.33
N ASP A 104 14.68 -9.40 -11.38
CA ASP A 104 16.07 -9.21 -11.78
C ASP A 104 16.73 -8.20 -10.83
N PHE A 105 17.84 -8.60 -10.20
CA PHE A 105 18.62 -7.73 -9.35
C PHE A 105 20.02 -7.59 -9.92
N ASN A 106 20.34 -6.38 -10.40
CA ASN A 106 21.68 -6.08 -10.86
C ASN A 106 22.63 -5.91 -9.68
N HIS A 107 23.60 -6.83 -9.58
CA HIS A 107 24.63 -6.80 -8.56
C HIS A 107 25.74 -5.78 -8.85
N ASP A 108 25.81 -5.21 -10.06
CA ASP A 108 26.89 -4.30 -10.45
C ASP A 108 26.97 -3.06 -9.54
N GLY A 109 28.17 -2.81 -9.01
CA GLY A 109 28.45 -1.67 -8.15
C GLY A 109 27.86 -1.77 -6.73
N GLN A 110 27.22 -2.89 -6.39
CA GLN A 110 26.68 -3.10 -5.05
C GLN A 110 27.82 -3.37 -4.06
N THR A 111 27.81 -2.66 -2.93
CA THR A 111 28.81 -2.81 -1.88
C THR A 111 28.23 -3.34 -0.57
N ASP A 112 26.91 -3.23 -0.37
CA ASP A 112 26.27 -3.69 0.87
C ASP A 112 25.81 -5.15 0.80
N CYS A 113 26.73 -6.08 0.54
CA CYS A 113 26.38 -7.49 0.33
C CYS A 113 25.67 -8.11 1.55
N ARG A 114 26.07 -7.70 2.76
CA ARG A 114 25.54 -8.22 4.02
C ARG A 114 24.14 -7.72 4.39
N SER A 115 23.58 -6.74 3.67
CA SER A 115 22.16 -6.41 3.80
C SER A 115 21.26 -7.52 3.27
N CYS A 116 21.76 -8.32 2.32
CA CYS A 116 21.00 -9.36 1.64
C CYS A 116 21.51 -10.78 1.93
N HIS A 117 22.82 -10.95 2.02
CA HIS A 117 23.47 -12.25 2.13
C HIS A 117 24.09 -12.48 3.51
N THR A 118 24.10 -13.74 3.92
CA THR A 118 24.85 -14.18 5.10
C THR A 118 26.18 -14.80 4.66
N PRO A 119 27.29 -14.54 5.37
CA PRO A 119 28.56 -15.21 5.10
C PRO A 119 28.42 -16.75 5.13
N PRO A 120 29.11 -17.48 4.24
CA PRO A 120 29.14 -18.94 4.29
C PRO A 120 29.87 -19.44 5.54
N ASN A 121 29.54 -20.65 5.98
CA ASN A 121 30.21 -21.30 7.11
C ASN A 121 31.30 -22.25 6.59
N ASP A 122 32.49 -21.71 6.35
CA ASP A 122 33.60 -22.39 5.65
C ASP A 122 34.96 -22.34 6.39
N GLY A 123 35.01 -21.75 7.59
CA GLY A 123 36.26 -21.58 8.34
C GLY A 123 37.12 -20.39 7.90
N HIS A 124 36.87 -19.78 6.72
CA HIS A 124 37.54 -18.58 6.24
C HIS A 124 36.86 -17.31 6.79
N HIS A 125 35.53 -17.27 6.78
CA HIS A 125 34.72 -16.11 7.22
C HIS A 125 34.54 -16.06 8.75
N GLN A 126 35.61 -15.75 9.48
CA GLN A 126 35.59 -15.70 10.95
C GLN A 126 35.16 -14.34 11.52
N PRO A 127 34.34 -14.27 12.59
CA PRO A 127 33.93 -13.00 13.19
C PRO A 127 35.10 -12.19 13.79
N PRO A 128 35.10 -10.84 13.64
CA PRO A 128 34.12 -10.04 12.91
C PRO A 128 34.33 -10.11 11.39
N VAL A 129 33.30 -10.52 10.65
CA VAL A 129 33.36 -10.55 9.18
C VAL A 129 33.16 -9.12 8.66
N PRO A 130 34.11 -8.55 7.89
CA PRO A 130 33.96 -7.24 7.27
C PRO A 130 32.85 -7.26 6.19
N GLN A 131 32.61 -6.13 5.53
CA GLN A 131 31.73 -6.14 4.36
C GLN A 131 32.38 -6.94 3.22
N CYS A 132 31.59 -7.77 2.51
CA CYS A 132 32.14 -8.63 1.46
C CYS A 132 32.86 -7.83 0.37
N SER A 133 32.34 -6.65 0.03
CA SER A 133 32.93 -5.74 -0.97
C SER A 133 34.31 -5.19 -0.62
N GLN A 134 34.84 -5.48 0.58
CA GLN A 134 36.21 -5.15 0.95
C GLN A 134 37.23 -6.15 0.40
N CYS A 135 36.78 -7.37 0.09
CA CYS A 135 37.63 -8.45 -0.41
C CYS A 135 37.12 -9.03 -1.74
N HIS A 136 35.79 -9.15 -1.92
CA HIS A 136 35.16 -9.71 -3.11
C HIS A 136 34.53 -8.60 -3.98
N ASN A 137 34.27 -8.92 -5.24
CA ASN A 137 33.49 -8.06 -6.14
C ASN A 137 32.26 -8.81 -6.67
N THR A 138 31.47 -8.13 -7.50
CA THR A 138 30.16 -8.64 -7.96
C THR A 138 30.27 -9.58 -9.17
N HIS A 139 31.46 -9.70 -9.74
CA HIS A 139 31.74 -10.48 -10.96
C HIS A 139 32.54 -11.75 -10.66
N ASP A 140 33.45 -11.70 -9.69
CA ASP A 140 34.29 -12.82 -9.26
C ASP A 140 34.36 -12.90 -7.72
N TRP A 141 34.15 -14.12 -7.20
CA TRP A 141 34.19 -14.44 -5.77
C TRP A 141 35.49 -15.14 -5.35
N ASP A 142 36.26 -15.62 -6.32
CA ASP A 142 37.54 -16.29 -6.13
C ASP A 142 38.67 -15.26 -6.19
N ASP A 143 39.16 -14.83 -5.02
CA ASP A 143 40.51 -14.28 -4.85
C ASP A 143 41.35 -15.26 -3.99
#